data_AF-A0A5R9DRZ8-F1
#
_entry.id   AF-A0A5R9DRZ8-F1
#
_cell.length_a   1.000
_cell.length_b   1.000
_cell.length_c   1.000
_cell.angle_alpha   90.00
_cell.angle_beta   90.00
_cell.angle_gamma   90.00
#
_symmetry.space_group_name_H-M   'P 1'
#
loop_
_entity.id
_entity.type
_entity.pdbx_description
1 polymer ?
#
loop_
_entity_poly.entity_id
_entity_poly.type
_entity_poly.pdbx_seq_one_letter_code
_entity_poly.pdbx_strand_id
1 'polypeptide(L)'
;MHDHPTHCSNSPGQLHGYDCHAARCADTGHPRLDRGHTGAACNTRWSGHRPGENECRDCGLLIHPRADNADLLPLPDLHRLHAECEWGITRQRMALRGRETAAGAEAGQ
;
A
#
# COMPACT_ATOMS: atom_id res chain seq x y z
N MET A 1 -0.22 -27.43 6.65
CA MET A 1 0.38 -26.14 6.24
C MET A 1 -0.72 -25.41 5.49
N HIS A 2 -1.39 -24.44 6.13
CA HIS A 2 -2.46 -23.70 5.47
C HIS A 2 -1.82 -22.69 4.52
N ASP A 3 -1.99 -22.93 3.22
CA ASP A 3 -1.71 -21.98 2.14
C ASP A 3 -2.66 -20.79 2.37
N HIS A 4 -2.17 -19.78 3.10
CA HIS A 4 -2.96 -18.58 3.30
C HIS A 4 -3.05 -17.89 1.95
N PRO A 5 -4.27 -17.60 1.45
CA PRO A 5 -4.40 -16.95 0.18
C PRO A 5 -3.58 -15.66 0.24
N THR A 6 -2.59 -15.56 -0.64
CA THR A 6 -1.74 -14.37 -0.78
C THR A 6 -2.51 -13.17 -1.36
N HIS A 7 -3.84 -13.28 -1.44
CA HIS A 7 -4.81 -12.35 -1.99
C HIS A 7 -5.92 -12.12 -0.96
N CYS A 8 -6.38 -10.87 -0.84
CA CYS A 8 -7.58 -10.58 -0.07
C CYS A 8 -8.80 -11.19 -0.77
N SER A 9 -9.65 -11.90 -0.03
CA SER A 9 -10.88 -12.51 -0.55
C SER A 9 -12.00 -11.51 -0.81
N ASN A 10 -11.83 -10.23 -0.42
CA ASN A 10 -12.84 -9.20 -0.60
C ASN A 10 -12.67 -8.49 -1.95
N SER A 11 -13.76 -7.93 -2.47
CA SER A 11 -13.72 -7.13 -3.70
C SER A 11 -12.98 -5.80 -3.49
N PRO A 12 -12.34 -5.24 -4.53
CA PRO A 12 -11.80 -3.89 -4.46
C PRO A 12 -12.84 -2.88 -3.96
N GLY A 13 -12.42 -1.95 -3.10
CA GLY A 13 -13.26 -0.96 -2.44
C GLY A 13 -13.92 -1.42 -1.14
N GLN A 14 -13.97 -2.72 -0.86
CA GLN A 14 -14.46 -3.27 0.42
C GLN A 14 -13.38 -3.20 1.50
N LEU A 15 -13.79 -3.17 2.77
CA LEU A 15 -12.84 -3.27 3.88
C LEU A 15 -12.17 -4.64 3.89
N HIS A 16 -10.93 -4.71 4.32
CA HIS A 16 -10.26 -5.98 4.54
C HIS A 16 -10.95 -6.84 5.62
N GLY A 17 -10.99 -8.16 5.38
CA GLY A 17 -11.36 -9.15 6.40
C GLY A 17 -10.41 -9.13 7.59
N TYR A 18 -10.87 -9.63 8.74
CA TYR A 18 -10.12 -9.59 10.00
C TYR A 18 -8.77 -10.32 9.92
N ASP A 19 -8.71 -11.42 9.19
CA ASP A 19 -7.57 -12.31 8.99
C ASP A 19 -6.75 -11.99 7.73
N CYS A 20 -7.06 -10.88 7.04
CA CYS A 20 -6.37 -10.56 5.80
C CYS A 20 -4.95 -10.06 6.06
N HIS A 21 -3.95 -10.83 5.63
CA HIS A 21 -2.53 -10.48 5.76
C HIS A 21 -2.11 -9.26 4.93
N ALA A 22 -2.87 -8.93 3.89
CA ALA A 22 -2.68 -7.70 3.12
C ALA A 22 -3.22 -6.46 3.86
N ALA A 23 -3.99 -6.63 4.93
CA ALA A 23 -4.58 -5.50 5.63
C ALA A 23 -3.52 -4.74 6.43
N ARG A 24 -3.47 -3.43 6.21
CA ARG A 24 -2.69 -2.49 7.03
C ARG A 24 -3.62 -1.72 7.95
N CYS A 25 -3.10 -1.26 9.07
CA CYS A 25 -3.79 -0.37 9.98
C CYS A 25 -4.04 0.99 9.31
N ALA A 26 -5.27 1.49 9.39
CA ALA A 26 -5.65 2.81 8.88
C ALA A 26 -4.80 3.95 9.45
N ASP A 27 -4.43 3.87 10.73
CA ASP A 27 -3.76 4.96 11.45
C ASP A 27 -2.24 4.89 11.34
N THR A 28 -1.66 3.68 11.30
CA THR A 28 -0.21 3.48 11.40
C THR A 28 0.42 2.92 10.13
N GLY A 29 -0.36 2.33 9.23
CA GLY A 29 0.16 1.62 8.06
C GLY A 29 0.86 0.30 8.36
N HIS A 30 0.96 -0.10 9.63
CA HIS A 30 1.53 -1.38 10.04
C HIS A 30 0.64 -2.56 9.63
N PRO A 31 1.22 -3.74 9.34
CA PRO A 31 0.45 -4.95 9.15
C PRO A 31 -0.51 -5.18 10.32
N ARG A 32 -1.77 -5.51 10.06
CA ARG A 32 -2.76 -5.73 11.13
C ARG A 32 -2.48 -6.94 12.02
N LEU A 33 -1.64 -7.87 11.55
CA LEU A 33 -1.19 -9.00 12.33
C LEU A 33 -0.21 -8.60 13.45
N ASP A 34 0.36 -7.39 13.39
CA ASP A 34 1.15 -6.86 14.49
C ASP A 34 0.24 -6.54 15.68
N ARG A 35 0.70 -6.87 16.89
CA ARG A 35 -0.09 -6.77 18.13
C ARG A 35 -0.58 -5.33 18.34
N GLY A 36 -1.89 -5.16 18.49
CA GLY A 36 -2.52 -3.89 18.88
C GLY A 36 -3.51 -3.30 17.86
N HIS A 37 -3.63 -3.87 16.66
CA HIS A 37 -4.50 -3.34 15.59
C HIS A 37 -5.71 -4.27 15.28
N THR A 38 -6.38 -4.73 16.33
CA THR A 38 -7.56 -5.60 16.24
C THR A 38 -8.86 -4.77 16.32
N GLY A 39 -9.54 -4.57 15.20
CA GLY A 39 -10.86 -3.93 15.16
C GLY A 39 -11.16 -3.23 13.85
N ALA A 40 -12.44 -2.88 13.63
CA ALA A 40 -12.89 -2.25 12.40
C ALA A 40 -12.32 -0.84 12.18
N ALA A 41 -11.92 -0.15 13.27
CA ALA A 41 -11.30 1.17 13.21
C ALA A 41 -9.98 1.17 12.44
N CYS A 42 -9.21 0.07 12.51
CA CYS A 42 -7.96 -0.08 11.78
C CYS A 42 -8.17 -0.67 10.37
N ASN A 43 -9.41 -0.87 9.90
CA ASN A 43 -9.65 -1.45 8.58
C ASN A 43 -9.32 -0.44 7.47
N THR A 44 -8.45 -0.86 6.56
CA THR A 44 -8.23 -0.20 5.28
C THR A 44 -9.13 -0.82 4.21
N ARG A 45 -9.40 -0.07 3.14
CA ARG A 45 -10.10 -0.59 1.96
C ARG A 45 -9.12 -1.37 1.08
N TRP A 46 -9.55 -2.53 0.61
CA TRP A 46 -8.79 -3.31 -0.35
C TRP A 46 -8.75 -2.60 -1.69
N SER A 47 -7.56 -2.35 -2.23
CA SER A 47 -7.39 -1.69 -3.53
C SER A 47 -7.50 -2.65 -4.72
N GLY A 48 -7.52 -3.97 -4.48
CA GLY A 48 -7.36 -4.99 -5.52
C GLY A 48 -5.91 -5.41 -5.78
N HIS A 49 -4.94 -4.69 -5.21
CA HIS A 49 -3.51 -4.92 -5.41
C HIS A 49 -2.80 -5.12 -4.09
N ARG A 50 -1.71 -5.90 -4.07
CA ARG A 50 -0.99 -6.10 -2.81
C ARG A 50 -0.46 -4.76 -2.30
N PRO A 51 -0.42 -4.56 -0.96
CA PRO A 51 0.02 -3.29 -0.40
C PRO A 51 1.43 -2.94 -0.89
N GLY A 52 1.58 -1.73 -1.41
CA GLY A 52 2.83 -1.23 -1.97
C GLY A 52 2.93 -1.38 -3.49
N GLU A 53 2.23 -2.35 -4.12
CA GLU A 53 2.33 -2.53 -5.57
C GLU A 53 1.74 -1.37 -6.35
N ASN A 54 0.58 -0.88 -5.92
CA ASN A 54 -0.07 0.25 -6.60
C ASN A 54 0.66 1.55 -6.25
N GLU A 55 1.14 1.68 -5.03
CA GLU A 55 1.92 2.84 -4.57
C GLU A 55 3.26 2.96 -5.31
N CYS A 56 3.97 1.85 -5.54
CA CYS A 56 5.18 1.82 -6.36
C CYS A 56 4.91 2.33 -7.77
N ARG A 57 3.80 1.92 -8.40
CA ARG A 57 3.42 2.40 -9.73
C ARG A 57 3.08 3.88 -9.72
N ASP A 58 2.26 4.32 -8.76
CA ASP A 58 1.87 5.73 -8.60
C ASP A 58 3.08 6.65 -8.32
N CYS A 59 4.10 6.13 -7.62
CA CYS A 59 5.32 6.87 -7.27
C CYS A 59 6.46 6.69 -8.29
N GLY A 60 6.31 5.85 -9.31
CA GLY A 60 7.37 5.53 -10.27
C GLY A 60 8.54 4.72 -9.69
N LEU A 61 8.33 4.03 -8.57
CA LEU A 61 9.32 3.21 -7.88
C LEU A 61 9.30 1.78 -8.44
N LEU A 62 9.89 1.60 -9.62
CA LEU A 62 9.92 0.33 -10.36
C LEU A 62 11.36 -0.12 -10.62
N ILE A 63 11.60 -1.42 -10.47
CA ILE A 63 12.82 -2.09 -10.89
C ILE A 63 12.63 -2.53 -12.34
N HIS A 64 13.43 -1.95 -13.22
CA HIS A 64 13.46 -2.35 -14.62
C HIS A 64 14.42 -3.54 -14.79
N PRO A 65 13.97 -4.65 -15.38
CA PRO A 65 14.87 -5.73 -15.76
C PRO A 65 15.93 -5.21 -16.75
N ARG A 66 17.09 -5.88 -16.79
CA ARG A 66 18.18 -5.50 -17.69
C ARG A 66 17.72 -5.51 -19.15
N ALA A 67 18.40 -4.73 -19.99
CA ALA A 67 18.03 -4.50 -21.39
C ALA A 67 18.01 -5.78 -22.25
N ASP A 68 18.70 -6.84 -21.84
CA ASP A 68 18.65 -8.18 -22.45
C ASP A 68 17.33 -8.93 -22.19
N ASN A 69 16.48 -8.41 -21.28
CA ASN A 69 15.17 -8.94 -20.94
C ASN A 69 14.09 -7.86 -21.07
N ALA A 70 14.13 -7.10 -22.18
CA ALA A 70 13.25 -5.96 -22.43
C ALA A 70 11.75 -6.30 -22.47
N ASP A 71 11.39 -7.57 -22.67
CA ASP A 71 10.01 -8.06 -22.66
C ASP A 71 9.43 -8.27 -21.24
N LEU A 72 10.27 -8.21 -20.20
CA LEU A 72 9.80 -8.34 -18.84
C LEU A 72 9.20 -7.02 -18.33
N LEU A 73 8.00 -7.11 -17.77
CA LEU A 73 7.34 -5.97 -17.13
C LEU A 73 8.15 -5.46 -15.93
N PRO A 74 8.23 -4.13 -15.71
CA PRO A 74 8.86 -3.57 -14.52
C PRO A 74 8.20 -4.08 -13.23
N LEU A 75 9.02 -4.42 -12.24
CA LEU A 75 8.56 -4.94 -10.95
C LEU A 75 8.50 -3.81 -9.91
N PRO A 76 7.52 -3.83 -8.98
CA PRO A 76 7.48 -2.87 -7.87
C PRO A 76 8.74 -2.90 -6.99
N ASP A 77 9.35 -1.74 -6.77
CA ASP A 77 10.46 -1.58 -5.81
C ASP A 77 9.93 -1.31 -4.39
N LEU A 78 9.49 -2.36 -3.69
CA LEU A 78 8.96 -2.23 -2.34
C LEU A 78 10.03 -1.73 -1.35
N HIS A 79 11.30 -2.02 -1.59
CA HIS A 79 12.38 -1.55 -0.72
C HIS A 79 12.49 -0.02 -0.78
N ARG A 80 12.55 0.54 -2.00
CA ARG A 80 12.54 2.00 -2.20
C ARG A 80 11.25 2.63 -1.69
N LEU A 81 10.10 1.98 -1.87
CA LEU A 81 8.84 2.46 -1.30
C LEU A 81 8.93 2.63 0.22
N HIS A 82 9.45 1.63 0.93
CA HIS A 82 9.61 1.72 2.40
C HIS A 82 10.68 2.74 2.83
N ALA A 83 11.68 3.01 1.99
CA ALA A 83 12.72 4.00 2.27
C ALA A 83 12.27 5.45 1.99
N GLU A 84 11.52 5.67 0.90
CA GLU A 84 11.24 7.00 0.34
C GLU A 84 9.81 7.50 0.63
N CYS A 85 8.89 6.60 0.98
CA CYS A 85 7.50 6.95 1.25
C CYS A 85 7.17 6.91 2.75
N GLU A 86 6.04 7.51 3.10
CA GLU A 86 5.41 7.47 4.41
C GLU A 86 3.94 7.06 4.30
N TRP A 87 3.36 6.59 5.40
CA TRP A 87 1.94 6.23 5.45
C TRP A 87 1.09 7.49 5.57
N GLY A 88 0.29 7.78 4.54
CA GLY A 88 -0.67 8.87 4.57
C GLY A 88 -1.99 8.40 5.19
N ILE A 89 -2.27 8.81 6.43
CA ILE A 89 -3.46 8.40 7.19
C ILE A 89 -4.76 8.71 6.43
N THR A 90 -4.85 9.88 5.81
CA THR A 90 -6.05 10.32 5.07
C THR A 90 -6.35 9.43 3.86
N ARG A 91 -5.30 8.99 3.15
CA ARG A 91 -5.43 8.17 1.94
C ARG A 91 -5.38 6.68 2.25
N GLN A 92 -4.95 6.31 3.45
CA GLN A 92 -4.67 4.94 3.87
C GLN A 92 -3.75 4.21 2.88
N ARG A 93 -2.70 4.90 2.42
CA ARG A 93 -1.74 4.40 1.41
C ARG A 93 -0.36 5.02 1.64
N MET A 94 0.69 4.37 1.15
CA MET A 94 2.03 4.96 1.12
C MET A 94 2.11 6.06 0.06
N ALA A 95 2.75 7.18 0.38
CA ALA A 95 3.00 8.29 -0.53
C ALA A 95 4.43 8.83 -0.35
N LEU A 96 5.02 9.39 -1.42
CA LEU A 96 6.34 10.02 -1.35
C LEU A 96 6.37 11.10 -0.27
N ARG A 97 7.41 11.05 0.58
CA ARG A 97 7.60 12.03 1.65
C ARG A 97 7.62 13.44 1.09
N GLY A 98 6.81 14.33 1.66
CA GLY A 98 6.71 15.73 1.23
C GLY A 98 5.76 16.00 0.05
N ARG A 99 5.05 15.00 -0.47
CA ARG A 99 3.98 15.20 -1.49
C ARG A 99 2.58 15.35 -0.87
N GLU A 100 2.43 15.10 0.44
CA GLU A 100 1.17 15.29 1.16
C GLU A 100 0.86 16.76 1.46
N THR A 101 1.86 17.65 1.50
CA THR A 101 1.67 19.08 1.74
C THR A 101 1.07 19.85 0.57
N ALA A 102 1.14 19.34 -0.66
CA ALA A 102 0.62 20.05 -1.84
C ALA A 102 -0.89 19.90 -2.04
N ALA A 103 -1.54 18.90 -1.43
CA ALA A 103 -2.98 18.67 -1.61
C ALA A 103 -3.86 19.39 -0.55
N GLY A 104 -3.26 20.09 0.41
CA GLY A 104 -3.96 20.82 1.47
C GLY A 104 -3.75 22.34 1.46
N ALA A 105 -2.95 22.89 0.54
CA ALA A 105 -2.60 24.32 0.52
C ALA A 105 -3.45 25.18 -0.45
N GLU A 106 -4.32 24.57 -1.26
CA GLU A 106 -5.08 25.27 -2.31
C GLU A 106 -6.55 25.53 -1.88
N ALA A 107 -6.76 26.00 -0.65
CA ALA A 107 -8.06 26.50 -0.18
C ALA A 107 -7.84 27.72 0.72
N GLY A 108 -7.55 28.87 0.10
CA GLY A 108 -7.38 30.11 0.84
C GLY A 108 -6.77 31.24 0.03
N GLN A 109 -7.54 31.80 -0.91
CA GLN A 109 -7.48 33.20 -1.31
C GLN A 109 -8.86 33.64 -1.82
#